data_AF-A0A518B1T0-F1
#
_entry.id   AF-A0A518B1T0-F1
#
_cell.length_a   1.000
_cell.length_b   1.000
_cell.length_c   1.000
_cell.angle_alpha   90.00
_cell.angle_beta   90.00
_cell.angle_gamma   90.00
#
_symmetry.space_group_name_H-M   'P 1'
#
loop_
_entity.id
_entity.type
_entity.pdbx_description
1 polymer ?
#
loop_
_entity_poly.entity_id
_entity_poly.type
_entity_poly.pdbx_seq_one_letter_code
_entity_poly.pdbx_strand_id
1 'polypeptide(L)'
;MHAVYWVIYGTVILFGVTVVAAFVWAIRTHQFQKFQQGAVSIFDPDEPVGEMTDGFPGESGPPPEVLDCDQDELSKLDPPDPTVKGTSIRHE
;
A
#
# COMPACT_ATOMS: atom_id res chain seq x y z
N MET A 1 25.97 34.89 -13.38
CA MET A 1 25.44 33.60 -13.88
C MET A 1 26.22 32.38 -13.37
N HIS A 2 27.55 32.36 -13.38
CA HIS A 2 28.34 31.20 -12.91
C HIS A 2 28.22 30.86 -11.42
N ALA A 3 28.08 31.87 -10.55
CA ALA A 3 27.93 31.64 -9.10
C ALA A 3 26.68 30.80 -8.76
N VAL A 4 25.58 30.99 -9.50
CA VAL A 4 24.35 30.21 -9.30
C VAL A 4 24.58 28.74 -9.62
N TYR A 5 25.28 28.44 -10.72
CA TYR A 5 25.61 27.06 -11.07
C TYR A 5 26.49 26.40 -10.00
N TRP A 6 27.51 27.10 -9.49
CA TRP A 6 28.36 26.57 -8.42
C TRP A 6 27.58 26.28 -7.14
N VAL A 7 26.65 27.15 -6.77
CA VAL A 7 25.80 26.93 -5.60
C VAL A 7 24.89 25.72 -5.81
N ILE A 8 24.23 25.61 -6.96
CA ILE A 8 23.32 24.48 -7.25
C ILE A 8 24.08 23.16 -7.27
N TYR A 9 25.16 23.06 -8.05
CA TYR A 9 25.91 21.81 -8.13
C TYR A 9 26.61 21.48 -6.80
N GLY A 10 27.12 22.50 -6.10
CA GLY A 10 27.73 22.35 -4.79
C GLY A 10 26.75 21.77 -3.76
N THR A 11 25.53 22.29 -3.67
CA THR A 11 24.52 21.78 -2.73
C THR A 11 24.07 20.37 -3.11
N VAL A 12 23.82 20.09 -4.39
CA VAL A 12 23.42 18.75 -4.85
C VAL A 12 24.48 17.71 -4.48
N ILE A 13 25.76 18.01 -4.73
CA ILE A 13 26.86 17.10 -4.38
C ILE A 13 26.97 16.95 -2.86
N LEU A 14 26.93 18.06 -2.11
CA LEU A 14 27.04 18.05 -0.65
C LEU A 14 25.94 17.20 -0.01
N PHE A 15 24.67 17.46 -0.35
CA PHE A 15 23.55 16.71 0.20
C PHE A 15 23.53 15.27 -0.30
N GLY A 16 23.82 15.03 -1.58
CA GLY A 16 23.89 13.68 -2.13
C GLY A 16 24.92 12.80 -1.41
N VAL A 17 26.14 13.30 -1.23
CA VAL A 17 27.20 12.57 -0.49
C VAL A 17 26.81 12.39 0.98
N THR A 18 26.21 13.40 1.60
CA THR A 18 25.79 13.34 3.01
C THR A 18 24.72 12.26 3.23
N VAL A 19 23.73 12.16 2.34
CA VAL A 19 22.68 11.13 2.41
C VAL A 19 23.28 9.74 2.28
N VAL A 20 24.16 9.50 1.30
CA VAL A 20 24.81 8.20 1.12
C VAL A 20 25.66 7.84 2.35
N ALA A 21 26.44 8.79 2.87
CA ALA A 21 27.25 8.57 4.06
C ALA A 21 26.40 8.24 5.30
N ALA A 22 25.31 9.00 5.53
CA ALA A 22 24.38 8.76 6.61
C ALA A 22 23.68 7.40 6.48
N PHE A 23 23.30 7.01 5.26
CA PHE A 23 22.68 5.72 4.99
C PHE A 23 23.63 4.55 5.27
N VAL A 24 24.88 4.63 4.79
CA VAL A 24 25.91 3.62 5.08
C VAL A 24 26.17 3.54 6.59
N TRP A 25 26.24 4.68 7.28
CA TRP A 25 26.39 4.73 8.73
C TRP A 25 25.22 4.04 9.45
N ALA A 26 23.97 4.30 9.05
CA ALA A 26 22.79 3.68 9.63
C ALA A 26 22.77 2.15 9.47
N ILE A 27 23.21 1.65 8.31
CA ILE A 27 23.38 0.20 8.07
C ILE A 27 24.46 -0.37 9.01
N ARG A 28 25.63 0.27 9.08
CA ARG A 28 26.76 -0.23 9.90
C ARG A 28 26.48 -0.17 11.41
N THR A 29 25.70 0.80 11.85
CA THR A 29 25.29 0.95 13.25
C THR A 29 24.02 0.18 13.58
N HIS A 30 23.51 -0.62 12.64
CA HIS A 30 22.37 -1.49 12.85
C HIS A 30 21.10 -0.75 13.29
N GLN A 31 20.92 0.51 12.89
CA GLN A 31 19.74 1.32 13.24
C GLN A 31 18.42 0.66 12.80
N PHE A 32 18.46 -0.23 11.82
CA PHE A 32 17.31 -0.99 11.33
C PHE A 32 17.06 -2.33 12.06
N GLN A 33 17.94 -2.78 12.97
CA GLN A 33 17.75 -4.08 13.66
C GLN A 33 16.49 -4.12 14.53
N LYS A 34 16.09 -2.96 15.07
CA LYS A 34 14.94 -2.83 15.98
C LYS A 34 13.67 -2.34 15.29
N PHE A 35 13.66 -2.30 13.96
CA PHE A 35 12.53 -1.78 13.19
C PHE A 35 11.24 -2.58 13.45
N GLN A 36 11.36 -3.91 13.60
CA GLN A 36 10.25 -4.78 13.99
C GLN A 36 9.70 -4.45 15.38
N GLN A 37 10.54 -4.05 16.34
CA GLN A 37 10.07 -3.67 17.68
C GLN A 37 9.17 -2.43 17.65
N GLY A 38 9.45 -1.47 16.76
CA GLY A 38 8.57 -0.32 16.55
C GLY A 38 7.25 -0.71 15.89
N ALA A 39 7.30 -1.57 14.86
CA ALA A 39 6.09 -2.03 14.17
C ALA A 39 5.15 -2.82 15.09
N VAL A 40 5.71 -3.64 16.00
CA VAL A 40 4.92 -4.45 16.94
C VAL A 40 4.37 -3.63 18.11
N SER A 41 4.85 -2.40 18.33
CA SER A 41 4.40 -1.56 19.46
C SER A 41 2.96 -1.02 19.37
N ILE A 42 2.33 -1.14 18.19
CA ILE A 42 0.93 -0.74 18.00
C ILE A 42 -0.04 -1.81 18.51
N PHE A 43 0.41 -3.07 18.55
CA PHE A 43 -0.40 -4.18 19.03
C PHE A 43 -0.33 -4.24 20.55
N ASP A 44 -1.48 -4.46 21.18
CA ASP A 44 -1.51 -4.80 22.60
C ASP A 44 -0.85 -6.18 22.83
N PRO A 45 -0.39 -6.50 24.05
CA PRO A 45 0.33 -7.76 24.33
C PRO A 45 -0.43 -9.04 23.96
N ASP A 46 -1.77 -8.97 23.91
CA ASP A 46 -2.66 -10.09 23.64
C ASP A 46 -3.16 -10.11 22.17
N GLU A 47 -2.76 -9.15 21.34
CA GLU A 47 -3.25 -9.01 19.96
C GLU A 47 -2.37 -9.80 18.95
N PRO A 48 -2.97 -10.57 18.02
CA PRO A 48 -2.21 -11.40 17.09
C PRO A 48 -1.54 -10.57 15.98
N VAL A 49 -0.20 -10.61 15.94
CA VAL A 49 0.59 -9.94 14.91
C VAL A 49 0.59 -10.75 13.61
N GLY A 50 0.08 -10.16 12.54
CA GLY A 50 0.08 -10.77 11.19
C GLY A 50 -1.18 -11.56 10.85
N GLU A 51 -2.20 -11.56 11.73
CA GLU A 51 -3.54 -12.05 11.43
C GLU A 51 -4.50 -10.87 11.21
N MET A 52 -5.36 -10.98 10.21
CA MET A 52 -6.36 -9.95 9.89
C MET A 52 -7.52 -10.09 10.88
N THR A 53 -7.64 -9.17 11.83
CA THR A 53 -8.68 -9.18 12.88
C THR A 53 -9.95 -8.40 12.52
N ASP A 54 -9.89 -7.55 11.48
CA ASP A 54 -11.05 -6.84 10.96
C ASP A 54 -11.72 -7.67 9.85
N GLY A 55 -12.89 -8.23 10.16
CA GLY A 55 -13.76 -8.93 9.21
C GLY A 55 -15.05 -8.16 9.06
N PHE A 56 -15.51 -7.95 7.83
CA PHE A 56 -16.77 -7.27 7.61
C PHE A 56 -17.92 -8.11 8.18
N PRO A 57 -18.88 -7.50 8.89
CA PRO A 57 -20.02 -8.23 9.44
C PRO A 57 -20.79 -8.92 8.30
N GLY A 58 -20.71 -10.25 8.26
CA GLY A 58 -21.28 -11.10 7.19
C GLY A 58 -20.32 -12.16 6.62
N GLU A 59 -19.03 -12.11 6.90
CA GLU A 59 -18.03 -13.04 6.32
C GLU A 59 -17.87 -14.38 7.09
N SER A 60 -18.52 -14.56 8.23
CA SER A 60 -18.59 -15.87 8.92
C SER A 60 -19.82 -16.66 8.45
N GLY A 61 -19.87 -17.00 7.15
CA GLY A 61 -20.74 -18.04 6.62
C GLY A 61 -20.14 -19.44 6.80
N PRO A 62 -20.91 -20.54 6.67
CA PRO A 62 -20.39 -21.91 6.75
C PRO A 62 -19.21 -22.13 5.77
N PRO A 63 -18.39 -23.20 5.95
CA PRO A 63 -17.28 -23.52 5.06
C PRO A 63 -17.73 -23.44 3.60
N PRO A 64 -16.86 -23.08 2.64
CA PRO A 64 -17.26 -22.87 1.25
C PRO A 64 -17.85 -24.16 0.70
N GLU A 65 -19.16 -24.31 0.88
CA GLU A 65 -20.01 -25.02 -0.03
C GLU A 65 -19.67 -24.38 -1.36
N VAL A 66 -19.11 -25.22 -2.22
CA VAL A 66 -18.76 -24.90 -3.59
C VAL A 66 -19.90 -24.03 -4.10
N LEU A 67 -19.65 -22.73 -4.24
CA LEU A 67 -20.55 -21.85 -4.98
C LEU A 67 -20.36 -22.31 -6.42
N ASP A 68 -21.08 -23.39 -6.74
CA ASP A 68 -21.45 -23.75 -8.09
C ASP A 68 -22.16 -22.50 -8.60
N CYS A 69 -21.41 -21.64 -9.29
CA CYS A 69 -22.00 -20.60 -10.09
C CYS A 69 -22.89 -21.33 -11.09
N ASP A 70 -24.20 -21.39 -10.82
CA ASP A 70 -25.20 -21.86 -11.76
C ASP A 70 -25.07 -21.00 -13.02
N GLN A 71 -24.30 -21.51 -13.98
CA GLN A 71 -24.01 -20.89 -15.26
C GLN A 71 -25.30 -20.68 -16.09
N ASP A 72 -26.38 -21.32 -15.67
CA ASP A 72 -27.74 -21.19 -16.17
C ASP A 72 -28.42 -19.86 -15.79
N GLU A 73 -27.96 -19.15 -14.76
CA GLU A 73 -28.41 -17.78 -14.41
C GLU A 73 -27.58 -16.71 -15.13
N LEU A 74 -26.27 -16.95 -15.32
CA LEU A 74 -25.38 -16.04 -16.04
C LEU A 74 -25.65 -16.00 -17.56
N SER A 75 -26.25 -17.07 -18.10
CA SER A 75 -26.69 -17.14 -19.51
C SER A 75 -28.06 -16.50 -19.77
N LYS A 76 -28.82 -16.16 -18.71
CA LYS A 76 -30.11 -15.46 -18.78
C LYS A 76 -30.00 -13.95 -18.54
N LEU A 77 -28.84 -13.46 -18.11
CA LEU A 77 -28.56 -12.03 -18.03
C LEU A 77 -28.36 -11.49 -19.45
N ASP A 78 -29.30 -10.66 -19.90
CA ASP A 78 -29.15 -9.92 -21.15
C ASP A 78 -27.82 -9.14 -21.11
N PRO A 79 -27.04 -9.14 -22.21
CA PRO A 79 -25.80 -8.39 -22.26
C PRO A 79 -26.07 -6.91 -22.00
N PRO A 80 -25.19 -6.22 -21.27
CA PRO A 80 -25.39 -4.80 -20.96
C PRO A 80 -25.54 -4.02 -22.26
N ASP A 81 -26.62 -3.25 -22.36
CA ASP A 81 -26.92 -2.39 -23.49
C ASP A 81 -25.74 -1.43 -23.73
N PRO A 82 -25.06 -1.50 -24.89
CA PRO A 82 -23.90 -0.65 -25.17
C PRO A 82 -24.28 0.83 -25.35
N THR A 83 -25.57 1.20 -25.29
CA THR A 83 -26.04 2.57 -25.49
C THR A 83 -26.38 3.34 -24.22
N VAL A 84 -25.92 2.91 -23.03
CA VAL A 84 -25.95 3.77 -21.82
C VAL A 84 -24.93 4.92 -21.97
N LYS A 85 -25.29 5.92 -22.77
CA LYS A 85 -24.72 7.26 -22.77
C LYS A 85 -25.18 7.96 -21.50
N GLY A 86 -24.23 8.20 -20.59
CA GLY A 86 -24.35 9.28 -19.62
C GLY A 86 -24.34 8.84 -18.18
N THR A 87 -23.15 8.55 -17.66
CA THR A 87 -22.85 8.88 -16.27
C THR A 87 -21.63 9.78 -16.29
N SER A 88 -21.92 11.09 -16.38
CA SER A 88 -20.95 12.15 -16.19
C SER A 88 -20.34 11.99 -14.80
N ILE A 89 -19.04 11.71 -14.76
CA ILE A 89 -18.21 11.85 -13.57
C ILE A 89 -18.23 13.35 -13.24
N ARG A 90 -19.09 13.77 -12.31
CA ARG A 90 -19.07 15.11 -11.72
C ARG A 90 -17.88 15.15 -10.76
N HIS A 91 -16.80 15.81 -11.18
CA HIS A 91 -15.79 16.32 -10.28
C HIS A 91 -16.38 17.51 -9.52
N GLU A 92 -16.51 17.37 -8.20
CA GLU A 92 -16.47 18.47 -7.24
C GLU A 92 -15.23 18.29 -6.35
#